data_AF-A0A661KMD4-F1
#
_entry.id   AF-A0A661KMD4-F1
#
_cell.length_a   1.000
_cell.length_b   1.000
_cell.length_c   1.000
_cell.angle_alpha   90.00
_cell.angle_beta   90.00
_cell.angle_gamma   90.00
#
_symmetry.space_group_name_H-M   'P 1'
#
loop_
_entity.id
_entity.type
_entity.pdbx_description
1 polymer ?
#
loop_
_entity_poly.entity_id
_entity_poly.type
_entity_poly.pdbx_seq_one_letter_code
_entity_poly.pdbx_strand_id
1 'polypeptide(L)'
;MTRKEEELIKEGWQRRFIAAEPRLSEMVRMYGETGFEVHLEPLSAVEEPDGESDECQRCRICFEGVEDQYKVIYTRPKGESRNKG
;
A
#
# COMPACT_ATOMS: atom_id res chain seq x y z
N MET A 1 13.22 1.04 -1.70
CA MET A 1 12.02 1.30 -2.52
C MET A 1 12.08 0.36 -3.70
N THR A 2 11.00 -0.35 -3.99
CA THR A 2 10.93 -1.35 -5.08
C THR A 2 10.49 -0.71 -6.38
N ARG A 3 10.77 -1.34 -7.52
CA ARG A 3 10.27 -0.85 -8.82
C ARG A 3 8.76 -0.67 -8.82
N LYS A 4 8.03 -1.59 -8.21
CA LYS A 4 6.57 -1.55 -8.13
C LYS A 4 6.07 -0.35 -7.32
N GLU A 5 6.72 -0.07 -6.18
CA GLU A 5 6.39 1.10 -5.36
C GLU A 5 6.68 2.41 -6.11
N GLU A 6 7.78 2.48 -6.85
CA GLU A 6 8.12 3.62 -7.69
C GLU A 6 7.08 3.89 -8.78
N GLU A 7 6.61 2.85 -9.46
CA GLU A 7 5.56 2.95 -10.49
C GLU A 7 4.27 3.52 -9.92
N LEU A 8 3.81 2.98 -8.79
CA LEU A 8 2.59 3.44 -8.12
C LEU A 8 2.69 4.92 -7.71
N ILE A 9 3.83 5.33 -7.15
CA ILE A 9 4.04 6.73 -6.78
C ILE A 9 4.02 7.64 -8.01
N LYS A 10 4.61 7.22 -9.13
CA LYS A 10 4.58 7.96 -10.41
C LYS A 10 3.16 8.10 -10.97
N GLU A 11 2.29 7.13 -10.74
CA GLU A 11 0.87 7.16 -11.12
C GLU A 11 -0.02 7.99 -10.16
N GLY A 12 0.58 8.61 -9.15
CA GLY A 12 -0.10 9.46 -8.18
C GLY A 12 -0.70 8.70 -7.00
N TRP A 13 -0.34 7.43 -6.81
CA TRP A 13 -0.74 6.67 -5.62
C TRP A 13 0.10 7.07 -4.41
N GLN A 14 -0.56 7.26 -3.27
CA GLN A 14 0.07 7.51 -1.99
C GLN A 14 0.06 6.23 -1.14
N ARG A 15 1.24 5.77 -0.71
CA ARG A 15 1.38 4.69 0.27
C ARG A 15 0.73 5.10 1.59
N ARG A 16 -0.06 4.21 2.20
CA ARG A 16 -0.64 4.39 3.54
C ARG A 16 0.06 3.51 4.57
N PHE A 17 -0.34 2.25 4.68
CA PHE A 17 0.21 1.31 5.64
C PHE A 17 -0.08 -0.13 5.23
N ILE A 18 0.59 -1.06 5.91
CA ILE A 18 0.43 -2.50 5.75
C ILE A 18 -0.73 -2.97 6.64
N ALA A 19 -1.66 -3.76 6.09
CA ALA A 19 -2.77 -4.32 6.84
C ALA A 19 -3.12 -5.74 6.37
N ALA A 20 -3.59 -6.55 7.32
CA ALA A 20 -4.28 -7.81 7.08
C ALA A 20 -5.77 -7.66 7.45
N GLU A 21 -6.57 -8.69 7.19
CA GLU A 21 -7.98 -8.69 7.59
C GLU A 21 -8.16 -8.73 9.11
N PRO A 22 -9.24 -8.15 9.66
CA PRO A 22 -10.33 -7.44 8.97
C PRO A 22 -10.01 -5.97 8.64
N ARG A 23 -8.90 -5.45 9.19
CA ARG A 23 -8.51 -4.05 9.09
C ARG A 23 -8.35 -3.60 7.64
N LEU A 24 -7.83 -4.48 6.79
CA LEU A 24 -7.67 -4.25 5.36
C LEU A 24 -9.02 -3.90 4.71
N SER A 25 -10.03 -4.76 4.86
CA SER A 25 -11.36 -4.53 4.30
C SER A 25 -12.05 -3.29 4.88
N GLU A 26 -11.89 -3.02 6.18
CA GLU A 26 -12.42 -1.81 6.80
C GLU A 26 -11.85 -0.53 6.16
N MET A 27 -10.54 -0.50 5.95
CA MET A 27 -9.86 0.66 5.39
C MET A 27 -10.16 0.86 3.91
N VAL A 28 -10.28 -0.22 3.14
CA VAL A 28 -10.71 -0.16 1.73
C VAL A 28 -12.08 0.51 1.62
N ARG A 29 -13.04 0.12 2.48
CA ARG A 29 -14.36 0.74 2.51
C ARG A 29 -14.29 2.20 2.93
N MET A 30 -13.63 2.50 4.04
CA MET A 30 -13.50 3.85 4.57
C MET A 30 -12.86 4.82 3.57
N TYR A 31 -11.75 4.44 2.93
CA TYR A 31 -11.12 5.25 1.88
C TYR A 31 -12.03 5.42 0.66
N GLY A 32 -12.70 4.34 0.24
CA GLY A 32 -13.66 4.37 -0.85
C GLY A 32 -14.80 5.37 -0.62
N GLU A 33 -15.36 5.39 0.58
CA GLU A 33 -16.45 6.28 1.01
C GLU A 33 -16.00 7.74 1.18
N THR A 34 -14.72 7.96 1.54
CA THR A 34 -14.15 9.31 1.74
C THR A 34 -13.58 9.92 0.47
N GLY A 35 -13.87 9.35 -0.70
CA GLY A 35 -13.49 9.93 -2.00
C GLY A 35 -12.12 9.50 -2.52
N PHE A 36 -11.55 8.41 -2.01
CA PHE A 36 -10.31 7.84 -2.51
C PHE A 36 -10.56 6.58 -3.35
N GLU A 37 -9.75 6.40 -4.39
CA GLU A 37 -9.47 5.10 -4.97
C GLU A 37 -8.48 4.36 -4.07
N VAL A 38 -8.62 3.04 -3.98
CA VAL A 38 -7.75 2.19 -3.18
C VAL A 38 -7.10 1.15 -4.08
N HIS A 39 -5.79 1.05 -3.99
CA HIS A 39 -4.98 0.05 -4.68
C HIS A 39 -4.25 -0.79 -3.64
N LEU A 40 -4.25 -2.11 -3.80
CA LEU A 40 -3.65 -3.05 -2.84
C LEU A 40 -2.53 -3.81 -3.53
N GLU A 41 -1.35 -3.80 -2.93
CA GLU A 41 -0.24 -4.65 -3.35
C GLU A 41 0.10 -5.68 -2.26
N PRO A 42 0.45 -6.93 -2.62
CA PRO A 42 1.05 -7.87 -1.68
C PRO A 42 2.30 -7.27 -1.05
N LEU A 43 2.57 -7.60 0.22
CA LEU A 43 3.76 -7.09 0.91
C LEU A 43 5.06 -7.42 0.16
N SER A 44 5.15 -8.64 -0.36
CA SER A 44 6.29 -9.11 -1.18
C SER A 44 6.54 -8.23 -2.40
N ALA A 45 5.48 -7.83 -3.11
CA ALA A 45 5.60 -7.04 -4.34
C ALA A 45 6.23 -5.65 -4.13
N VAL A 46 6.16 -5.11 -2.91
CA VAL A 46 6.63 -3.74 -2.63
C VAL A 46 7.71 -3.65 -1.55
N GLU A 47 8.05 -4.75 -0.88
CA GLU A 47 9.14 -4.80 0.11
C GLU A 47 10.30 -5.75 -0.25
N GLU A 48 10.17 -6.56 -1.30
CA GLU A 48 11.31 -7.32 -1.83
C GLU A 48 12.24 -6.40 -2.61
N PRO A 49 13.47 -6.15 -2.16
CA PRO A 49 14.40 -5.33 -2.92
C PRO A 49 14.72 -6.03 -4.25
N ASP A 50 14.71 -5.27 -5.34
CA ASP A 50 15.33 -5.61 -6.61
C ASP A 50 16.86 -5.71 -6.40
N GLY A 51 17.33 -6.74 -5.68
CA GLY A 51 18.75 -6.97 -5.35
C GLY A 51 19.15 -6.62 -3.91
N GLU A 52 19.74 -7.64 -3.26
CA GLU A 52 20.74 -7.67 -2.17
C GLU A 52 21.02 -6.37 -1.36
N SER A 53 19.99 -5.69 -0.89
CA SER A 53 20.13 -4.61 0.09
C SER A 53 19.63 -5.10 1.46
N ASP A 54 20.59 -5.53 2.28
CA ASP A 54 20.46 -6.03 3.67
C ASP A 54 19.71 -5.05 4.61
N GLU A 55 19.63 -3.78 4.24
CA GLU A 55 19.17 -2.70 5.13
C GLU A 55 17.64 -2.69 5.34
N CYS A 56 16.88 -3.40 4.49
CA CYS A 56 15.41 -3.53 4.59
C CYS A 56 14.94 -4.87 5.20
N GLN A 57 15.83 -5.76 5.66
CA GLN A 57 15.43 -7.04 6.27
C GLN A 57 14.83 -6.88 7.68
N ARG A 58 15.23 -5.85 8.43
CA ARG A 58 14.80 -5.67 9.84
C ARG A 58 13.33 -5.29 10.04
N CYS A 59 12.65 -4.77 9.02
CA CYS A 59 11.22 -4.41 9.11
C CYS A 59 10.28 -5.59 8.80
N ARG A 60 10.82 -6.73 8.35
CA ARG A 60 10.04 -7.89 7.86
C ARG A 60 9.92 -9.05 8.84
N ILE A 61 10.68 -9.04 9.94
CA ILE A 61 10.64 -10.08 10.98
C ILE A 61 9.23 -10.27 11.54
N CYS A 62 8.43 -9.21 11.59
CA CYS A 62 7.04 -9.27 12.08
C CYS A 62 6.07 -10.00 11.13
N PHE A 63 6.48 -10.30 9.89
CA PHE A 63 5.60 -10.83 8.84
C PHE A 63 6.05 -12.19 8.29
N GLU A 64 7.19 -12.72 8.75
CA GLU A 64 7.76 -13.99 8.28
C GLU A 64 6.78 -15.16 8.47
N GLY A 65 6.50 -15.89 7.38
CA GLY A 65 5.60 -17.04 7.34
C GLY A 65 4.11 -16.70 7.21
N VAL A 66 3.76 -15.41 7.13
CA VAL A 66 2.38 -14.93 6.95
C VAL A 66 2.31 -13.74 5.98
N GLU A 67 3.35 -13.51 5.18
CA GLU A 67 3.49 -12.36 4.30
C GLU A 67 2.31 -12.22 3.33
N ASP A 68 1.73 -13.34 2.90
CA ASP A 68 0.60 -13.42 1.98
C ASP A 68 -0.70 -12.84 2.56
N GLN A 69 -0.81 -12.77 3.89
CA GLN A 69 -1.97 -12.21 4.58
C GLN A 69 -1.93 -10.68 4.65
N TYR A 70 -0.77 -10.08 4.43
CA TYR A 70 -0.55 -8.64 4.53
C TYR A 70 -0.48 -7.99 3.16
N LYS A 71 -1.18 -6.86 3.03
CA LYS A 71 -1.13 -6.02 1.83
C LYS A 71 -0.79 -4.60 2.22
N VAL A 72 -0.12 -3.90 1.32
CA VAL A 72 0.09 -2.47 1.41
C VAL A 72 -1.09 -1.76 0.77
N ILE A 73 -1.69 -0.85 1.54
CA ILE A 73 -2.75 0.03 1.05
C ILE A 73 -2.12 1.26 0.40
N TYR A 74 -2.48 1.50 -0.86
CA TYR A 74 -2.23 2.74 -1.58
C TYR A 74 -3.54 3.45 -1.86
N THR A 75 -3.53 4.78 -1.83
CA THR A 75 -4.73 5.58 -2.13
C THR A 75 -4.42 6.73 -3.07
N ARG A 76 -5.37 7.09 -3.91
CA ARG A 76 -5.33 8.29 -4.74
C ARG A 76 -6.70 8.98 -4.68
N PRO A 77 -6.79 10.32 -4.66
CA PRO A 77 -8.08 10.98 -4.74
C PRO A 77 -8.83 10.55 -6.01
N LYS A 78 -10.11 10.18 -5.89
CA LYS A 78 -10.99 10.08 -7.05
C LYS A 78 -11.04 11.49 -7.67
N GLY A 79 -10.74 11.62 -8.96
CA GLY A 79 -10.61 12.92 -9.64
C GLY A 79 -11.70 13.92 -9.24
N GLU A 80 -11.28 15.17 -8.96
CA GLU A 80 -12.03 16.23 -8.26
C GLU A 80 -13.52 16.33 -8.62
N SER A 81 -14.39 16.35 -7.60
CA SER A 81 -15.34 17.47 -7.51
C SER A 81 -14.71 18.51 -6.61
N ARG A 82 -14.16 19.57 -7.22
CA ARG A 82 -13.80 20.82 -6.54
C ARG A 82 -15.02 21.29 -5.76
N ASN A 83 -15.04 21.16 -4.44
CA ASN A 83 -15.92 22.00 -3.63
C ASN A 83 -15.05 23.04 -2.93
N LYS A 84 -14.95 24.21 -3.59
CA LYS A 84 -14.55 25.44 -2.92
C LYS A 84 -15.73 25.83 -2.02
N GLY A 85 -15.58 25.60 -0.72
CA GLY A 85 -16.35 26.28 0.33
C GLY A 85 -15.62 27.53 0.78
#